data_AF-A0A957I034-F1
#
_entry.id   AF-A0A957I034-F1
#
_cell.length_a   1.000
_cell.length_b   1.000
_cell.length_c   1.000
_cell.angle_alpha   90.00
_cell.angle_beta   90.00
_cell.angle_gamma   90.00
#
_symmetry.space_group_name_H-M   'P 1'
#
loop_
_entity.id
_entity.type
_entity.pdbx_description
1 polymer ?
#
loop_
_entity_poly.entity_id
_entity_poly.type
_entity_poly.pdbx_seq_one_letter_code
_entity_poly.pdbx_strand_id
1 'polypeptide(L)'
;MPEPLDFTYDPLVARLDKWSNWLLVIVVLIPFIVSFGALKELAAENGVNYPFMYPLMIDLSLIIFNLIALRSSLYGERNLYALTLVVVATVISVVLNTVHAPREPLPMFMAALPPLFILAAFHLVVVRIEQSAKYGRATLTLEKLNRMIAAAKAKHEQLTAQNKAVTREINAQNEQLEIAKRELKQAQRERSQLEQEQSLDDAITARRERLQALLNDPATTMTQVELAQALGVSISTVRRDLQSLNGQAAG
;
A
#
# COMPACT_ATOMS: atom_id res chain seq x y z
N MET A 1 11.40 7.38 -14.61
CA MET A 1 10.13 6.76 -15.02
C MET A 1 10.49 5.62 -15.96
N PRO A 2 10.24 4.35 -15.62
CA PRO A 2 10.31 3.31 -16.65
C PRO A 2 9.15 3.57 -17.63
N GLU A 3 9.44 3.53 -18.92
CA GLU A 3 8.43 3.59 -19.97
C GLU A 3 7.32 2.56 -19.69
N PRO A 4 6.04 2.87 -19.98
CA PRO A 4 5.03 1.83 -20.04
C PRO A 4 5.56 0.74 -20.99
N LEU A 5 5.47 -0.52 -20.57
CA LEU A 5 5.68 -1.67 -21.44
C LEU A 5 4.66 -1.56 -22.59
N ASP A 6 5.03 -0.82 -23.62
CA ASP A 6 4.28 -0.70 -24.84
C ASP A 6 4.47 -2.03 -25.56
N PHE A 7 3.62 -2.99 -25.21
CA PHE A 7 3.37 -4.16 -26.05
C PHE A 7 2.72 -3.65 -27.33
N THR A 8 3.53 -2.99 -28.15
CA THR A 8 3.21 -2.64 -29.52
C THR A 8 2.88 -3.97 -30.18
N TYR A 9 1.58 -4.18 -30.43
CA TYR A 9 1.11 -5.33 -31.19
C TYR A 9 1.94 -5.37 -32.46
N ASP A 10 2.62 -6.49 -32.70
CA ASP A 10 3.34 -6.69 -33.95
C ASP A 10 2.33 -6.41 -35.10
N PRO A 11 2.61 -5.44 -35.98
CA PRO A 11 1.69 -5.07 -37.04
C PRO A 11 1.34 -6.27 -37.94
N LEU A 12 2.21 -7.28 -38.02
CA LEU A 12 1.91 -8.53 -38.71
C LEU A 12 0.83 -9.35 -37.99
N VAL A 13 0.91 -9.47 -36.66
CA VAL A 13 -0.10 -10.17 -35.84
C VAL A 13 -1.45 -9.47 -35.93
N ALA A 14 -1.48 -8.14 -35.86
CA ALA A 14 -2.72 -7.37 -36.01
C ALA A 14 -3.37 -7.58 -37.39
N ARG A 15 -2.56 -7.66 -38.45
CA ARG A 15 -3.05 -7.96 -39.80
C ARG A 15 -3.57 -9.39 -39.90
N LEU A 16 -2.84 -10.36 -39.38
CA LEU A 16 -3.26 -11.77 -39.36
C LEU A 16 -4.56 -11.97 -38.59
N ASP A 17 -4.73 -11.28 -37.46
CA ASP A 17 -5.95 -11.31 -36.66
C ASP A 17 -7.15 -10.76 -37.44
N LYS A 18 -6.95 -9.67 -38.17
CA LYS A 18 -7.99 -9.10 -39.05
C LYS A 18 -8.38 -10.09 -40.16
N TRP A 19 -7.39 -10.71 -40.82
CA TRP A 19 -7.65 -11.72 -41.86
C TRP A 19 -8.35 -12.95 -41.30
N SER A 20 -7.89 -13.47 -40.16
CA SER A 20 -8.50 -14.59 -39.45
C SER A 20 -9.96 -14.30 -39.09
N ASN A 21 -10.28 -13.09 -38.62
CA ASN A 21 -11.66 -12.68 -38.35
C ASN A 21 -12.53 -12.70 -39.60
N TRP A 22 -12.03 -12.19 -40.72
CA TRP A 22 -12.77 -12.22 -41.99
C TRP A 22 -12.99 -13.64 -42.50
N LEU A 23 -11.97 -14.50 -42.43
CA LEU A 23 -12.08 -15.90 -42.81
C LEU A 23 -13.09 -16.64 -41.93
N LEU A 24 -13.07 -16.40 -40.63
CA LEU A 24 -14.06 -16.97 -39.70
C LEU A 24 -15.48 -16.55 -40.07
N VAL A 25 -15.72 -15.27 -40.38
CA VAL A 25 -17.03 -14.79 -40.83
C VAL A 25 -17.49 -15.53 -42.08
N ILE A 26 -16.60 -15.73 -43.05
CA ILE A 26 -16.90 -16.48 -44.28
C ILE A 26 -17.22 -17.95 -43.97
N VAL A 27 -16.41 -18.60 -43.12
CA VAL A 27 -16.58 -20.00 -42.70
C VAL A 27 -17.89 -20.21 -41.93
N VAL A 28 -18.41 -19.20 -41.24
CA VAL A 28 -19.74 -19.28 -40.59
C VAL A 28 -20.86 -18.98 -41.59
N LEU A 29 -20.70 -17.93 -42.40
CA LEU A 29 -21.76 -17.41 -43.27
C LEU A 29 -22.16 -18.40 -44.37
N ILE A 30 -21.19 -19.10 -44.97
CA ILE A 30 -21.47 -20.05 -46.07
C ILE A 30 -22.32 -21.23 -45.55
N PRO A 31 -21.89 -22.00 -44.52
CA PRO A 31 -22.72 -23.00 -43.86
C PRO A 31 -24.08 -22.49 -43.39
N PHE A 32 -24.12 -21.26 -42.85
CA PHE A 32 -25.36 -20.66 -42.38
C PHE A 32 -26.37 -20.51 -43.51
N ILE A 33 -25.96 -19.96 -44.66
CA ILE A 33 -26.84 -19.80 -45.83
C ILE A 33 -27.34 -21.16 -46.34
N VAL A 34 -26.47 -22.16 -46.40
CA VAL A 34 -26.83 -23.51 -46.86
C VAL A 34 -27.85 -24.16 -45.93
N SER A 35 -27.60 -24.12 -44.61
CA SER A 35 -28.51 -24.68 -43.60
C SER A 35 -29.85 -23.93 -43.57
N PHE A 36 -29.82 -22.61 -43.70
CA PHE A 36 -31.01 -21.76 -43.72
C PHE A 36 -31.91 -22.11 -44.91
N GLY A 37 -31.31 -22.33 -46.09
CA GLY A 37 -32.02 -22.77 -47.29
C GLY A 37 -32.75 -24.09 -47.08
N ALA A 38 -32.04 -25.13 -46.62
CA ALA A 38 -32.59 -26.46 -46.39
C ALA A 38 -33.74 -26.45 -45.39
N LEU A 39 -33.59 -25.75 -44.26
CA LEU A 39 -34.62 -25.62 -43.24
C LEU A 39 -35.86 -24.86 -43.71
N LYS A 40 -35.65 -23.78 -44.48
CA LYS A 40 -36.74 -23.01 -45.07
C LYS A 40 -37.54 -23.86 -46.07
N GLU A 41 -36.86 -24.62 -46.92
CA GLU A 41 -37.52 -25.51 -47.89
C GLU A 41 -38.27 -26.64 -47.19
N LEU A 42 -37.65 -27.29 -46.20
CA LEU A 42 -38.30 -28.28 -45.37
C LEU A 42 -39.57 -27.73 -44.68
N ALA A 43 -39.51 -26.51 -44.13
CA ALA A 43 -40.68 -25.89 -43.52
C ALA A 43 -41.80 -25.59 -44.54
N ALA A 44 -41.44 -25.19 -45.76
CA ALA A 44 -42.38 -24.95 -46.84
C ALA A 44 -43.08 -26.24 -47.29
N GLU A 45 -42.32 -27.33 -47.44
CA GLU A 45 -42.84 -28.66 -47.81
C GLU A 45 -43.80 -29.22 -46.75
N ASN A 46 -43.60 -28.88 -45.48
CA ASN A 46 -44.46 -29.30 -44.37
C ASN A 46 -45.63 -28.34 -44.08
N GLY A 47 -45.91 -27.38 -44.98
CA GLY A 47 -47.10 -26.52 -44.89
C GLY A 47 -47.02 -25.40 -43.84
N VAL A 48 -45.81 -25.00 -43.43
CA VAL A 48 -45.63 -23.86 -42.51
C VAL A 48 -45.93 -22.55 -43.24
N ASN A 49 -46.83 -21.73 -42.69
CA ASN A 49 -47.24 -20.45 -43.32
C ASN A 49 -46.10 -19.43 -43.50
N TYR A 50 -45.06 -19.48 -42.65
CA TYR A 50 -43.88 -18.61 -42.72
C TYR A 50 -42.58 -19.44 -42.67
N PRO A 51 -42.19 -20.10 -43.76
CA PRO A 51 -41.09 -21.08 -43.76
C PRO A 51 -39.74 -20.50 -43.32
N PHE A 52 -39.50 -19.21 -43.61
CA PHE A 52 -38.25 -18.52 -43.25
C PHE A 52 -38.09 -18.22 -41.76
N MET A 53 -39.20 -18.22 -40.99
CA MET A 53 -39.16 -18.01 -39.53
C MET A 53 -38.58 -19.21 -38.79
N TYR A 54 -38.69 -20.40 -39.38
CA TYR A 54 -38.25 -21.64 -38.77
C TYR A 54 -36.72 -21.73 -38.57
N PRO A 55 -35.88 -21.57 -39.63
CA PRO A 55 -34.43 -21.50 -39.43
C PRO A 55 -34.03 -20.33 -38.52
N LEU A 56 -34.69 -19.17 -38.65
CA LEU A 56 -34.41 -18.01 -37.81
C LEU A 56 -34.60 -18.30 -36.32
N MET A 57 -35.66 -19.04 -35.94
CA MET A 57 -35.91 -19.44 -34.56
C MET A 57 -34.81 -20.35 -34.01
N ILE A 58 -34.38 -21.34 -34.80
CA ILE A 58 -33.33 -22.29 -34.42
C ILE A 58 -32.00 -21.55 -34.25
N ASP A 59 -31.62 -20.75 -35.24
CA ASP A 59 -30.35 -20.04 -35.25
C ASP A 59 -30.27 -18.98 -34.15
N LEU A 60 -31.35 -18.21 -33.92
CA LEU A 60 -31.39 -17.22 -32.85
C LEU A 60 -31.29 -17.89 -31.47
N SER A 61 -31.97 -19.02 -31.28
CA SER A 61 -31.87 -19.80 -30.05
C SER A 61 -30.45 -20.29 -29.83
N LEU A 62 -29.81 -20.81 -30.88
CA LEU A 62 -28.43 -21.30 -30.85
C LEU A 62 -27.46 -20.17 -30.49
N ILE A 63 -27.61 -18.98 -31.09
CA ILE A 63 -26.81 -17.78 -30.77
C ILE A 63 -26.98 -17.38 -29.30
N ILE A 64 -28.21 -17.36 -28.78
CA ILE A 64 -28.48 -16.99 -27.38
C ILE A 64 -27.85 -18.00 -26.42
N PHE A 65 -28.02 -19.31 -26.65
CA PHE A 65 -27.43 -20.35 -25.79
C PHE A 65 -25.91 -20.27 -25.77
N ASN A 66 -25.33 -20.07 -26.95
CA ASN A 66 -23.90 -19.85 -27.14
C ASN A 66 -23.39 -18.61 -26.39
N LEU A 67 -24.11 -17.48 -26.45
CA LEU A 67 -23.75 -16.25 -25.75
C LEU A 67 -23.81 -16.42 -24.22
N ILE A 68 -24.82 -17.14 -23.72
CA ILE A 68 -24.95 -17.45 -22.28
C ILE A 68 -23.80 -18.36 -21.82
N ALA A 69 -23.46 -19.39 -22.62
CA ALA A 69 -22.35 -20.28 -22.33
C ALA A 69 -21.00 -19.52 -22.32
N LEU A 70 -20.78 -18.66 -23.31
CA LEU A 70 -19.59 -17.79 -23.39
C LEU A 70 -19.50 -16.86 -22.19
N ARG A 71 -20.60 -16.17 -21.83
CA ARG A 71 -20.64 -15.29 -20.67
C ARG A 71 -20.22 -16.04 -19.41
N SER A 72 -20.81 -17.20 -19.14
CA SER A 72 -20.48 -18.01 -17.96
C SER A 72 -19.01 -18.39 -17.93
N SER A 73 -18.46 -18.81 -19.07
CA SER A 73 -17.05 -19.19 -19.18
C SER A 73 -16.10 -18.02 -18.88
N LEU A 74 -16.45 -16.79 -19.31
CA LEU A 74 -15.66 -15.58 -19.00
C LEU A 74 -15.64 -15.24 -17.50
N TYR A 75 -16.68 -15.60 -16.75
CA TYR A 75 -16.71 -15.48 -15.30
C TYR A 75 -16.05 -16.66 -14.58
N GLY A 76 -15.52 -17.65 -15.31
CA GLY A 76 -14.90 -18.84 -14.73
C GLY A 76 -15.92 -19.88 -14.26
N GLU A 77 -17.19 -19.72 -14.64
CA GLU A 77 -18.26 -20.65 -14.33
C GLU A 77 -18.52 -21.56 -15.54
N ARG A 78 -18.98 -22.79 -15.28
CA ARG A 78 -19.44 -23.71 -16.32
C ARG A 78 -20.95 -23.80 -16.27
N ASN A 79 -21.63 -23.10 -17.18
CA ASN A 79 -23.07 -23.25 -17.35
C ASN A 79 -23.38 -24.52 -18.17
N LEU A 80 -23.42 -25.65 -17.47
CA LEU A 80 -23.72 -26.95 -18.07
C LEU A 80 -25.08 -26.95 -18.77
N TYR A 81 -26.08 -26.24 -18.22
CA TYR A 81 -27.41 -26.15 -18.83
C TYR A 81 -27.36 -25.47 -20.21
N ALA A 82 -26.67 -24.32 -20.32
CA ALA A 82 -26.50 -23.65 -21.61
C ALA A 82 -25.71 -24.51 -22.61
N LEU A 83 -24.67 -25.20 -22.15
CA LEU A 83 -23.90 -26.13 -23.01
C LEU A 83 -24.75 -27.30 -23.51
N THR A 84 -25.58 -27.88 -22.63
CA THR A 84 -26.52 -28.93 -23.03
C THR A 84 -27.51 -28.41 -24.07
N LEU A 85 -28.04 -27.20 -23.89
CA LEU A 85 -28.94 -26.57 -24.87
C LEU A 85 -28.27 -26.32 -26.22
N VAL A 86 -27.00 -25.92 -26.25
CA VAL A 86 -26.23 -25.80 -27.50
C VAL A 86 -26.12 -27.15 -28.20
N VAL A 87 -25.72 -28.20 -27.47
CA VAL A 87 -25.59 -29.55 -28.03
C VAL A 87 -26.93 -30.05 -28.58
N VAL A 88 -28.01 -29.90 -27.82
CA VAL A 88 -29.35 -30.29 -28.25
C VAL A 88 -29.79 -29.52 -29.49
N ALA A 89 -29.60 -28.19 -29.51
CA ALA A 89 -29.95 -27.36 -30.66
C ALA A 89 -29.14 -27.72 -31.91
N THR A 90 -27.84 -28.00 -31.78
CA THR A 90 -27.01 -28.45 -32.91
C THR A 90 -27.45 -29.82 -33.42
N VAL A 91 -27.76 -30.78 -32.52
CA VAL A 91 -28.26 -32.10 -32.93
C VAL A 91 -29.58 -31.97 -33.70
N ILE A 92 -30.52 -31.15 -33.21
CA ILE A 92 -31.77 -30.87 -33.91
C ILE A 92 -31.49 -30.27 -35.29
N SER A 93 -30.58 -29.30 -35.39
CA SER A 93 -30.21 -28.68 -36.67
C SER A 93 -29.60 -29.69 -37.65
N VAL A 94 -28.71 -30.57 -37.18
CA VAL A 94 -28.15 -31.67 -37.98
C VAL A 94 -29.25 -32.58 -38.50
N VAL A 95 -30.15 -33.06 -37.64
CA VAL A 95 -31.24 -33.97 -38.02
C VAL A 95 -32.17 -33.32 -39.05
N LEU A 96 -32.53 -32.05 -38.87
CA LEU A 96 -33.43 -31.37 -39.81
C LEU A 96 -32.77 -31.17 -41.17
N ASN A 97 -31.47 -30.82 -41.21
CA ASN A 97 -30.74 -30.71 -42.46
C ASN A 97 -30.61 -32.07 -43.17
N THR A 98 -30.34 -33.16 -42.44
CA THR A 98 -30.18 -34.49 -43.04
C THR A 98 -31.50 -35.08 -43.54
N VAL A 99 -32.63 -34.78 -42.88
CA VAL A 99 -33.97 -35.23 -43.31
C VAL A 99 -34.37 -34.61 -44.65
N HIS A 100 -33.97 -33.37 -44.92
CA HIS A 100 -34.22 -32.71 -46.20
C HIS A 100 -33.33 -33.27 -47.34
N ALA A 101 -32.18 -33.86 -47.00
CA ALA A 101 -31.27 -34.41 -47.99
C ALA A 101 -31.79 -35.73 -48.60
N PRO A 102 -31.40 -36.06 -49.84
CA PRO A 102 -31.64 -37.38 -50.42
C PRO A 102 -31.17 -38.51 -49.49
N ARG A 103 -31.88 -39.65 -49.48
CA ARG A 103 -31.63 -40.79 -48.57
C ARG A 103 -30.34 -41.58 -48.87
N GLU A 104 -29.40 -40.98 -49.58
CA GLU A 104 -28.08 -41.54 -49.85
C GLU A 104 -27.08 -41.10 -48.76
N PRO A 105 -26.11 -41.95 -48.39
CA PRO A 105 -25.17 -41.63 -47.31
C PRO A 105 -24.35 -40.34 -47.54
N LEU A 106 -23.95 -40.08 -48.79
CA LEU A 106 -23.10 -38.93 -49.12
C LEU A 106 -23.87 -37.58 -49.02
N PRO A 107 -25.07 -37.41 -49.61
CA PRO A 107 -25.89 -36.22 -49.41
C PRO A 107 -26.26 -35.96 -47.95
N MET A 108 -26.61 -37.00 -47.18
CA MET A 108 -26.87 -36.84 -45.74
C MET A 108 -25.63 -36.32 -45.00
N PHE A 109 -24.45 -36.87 -45.30
CA PHE A 109 -23.21 -36.38 -44.70
C PHE A 109 -22.96 -34.91 -45.05
N MET A 110 -23.10 -34.54 -46.33
CA MET A 110 -22.92 -33.16 -46.78
C MET A 110 -23.93 -32.19 -46.13
N ALA A 111 -25.16 -32.63 -45.87
CA ALA A 111 -26.18 -31.83 -45.19
C ALA A 111 -25.92 -31.68 -43.68
N ALA A 112 -25.22 -32.62 -43.05
CA ALA A 112 -24.81 -32.51 -41.65
C ALA A 112 -23.62 -31.55 -41.44
N LEU A 113 -22.79 -31.33 -42.46
CA LEU A 113 -21.59 -30.51 -42.34
C LEU A 113 -21.85 -29.05 -41.95
N PRO A 114 -22.83 -28.33 -42.55
CA PRO A 114 -23.06 -26.93 -42.23
C PRO A 114 -23.26 -26.62 -40.73
N PRO A 115 -24.20 -27.27 -40.01
CA PRO A 115 -24.38 -27.00 -38.58
C PRO A 115 -23.16 -27.38 -37.73
N LEU A 116 -22.38 -28.40 -38.14
CA LEU A 116 -21.15 -28.79 -37.45
C LEU A 116 -20.03 -27.75 -37.63
N PHE A 117 -19.87 -27.18 -38.82
CA PHE A 117 -18.90 -26.12 -39.06
C PHE A 117 -19.22 -24.85 -38.28
N ILE A 118 -20.51 -24.48 -38.18
CA ILE A 118 -20.95 -23.33 -37.37
C ILE A 118 -20.62 -23.58 -35.89
N LEU A 119 -20.90 -24.78 -35.37
CA LEU A 119 -20.57 -25.14 -33.98
C LEU A 119 -19.05 -25.07 -33.73
N ALA A 120 -18.24 -25.62 -34.64
CA ALA A 120 -16.78 -25.60 -34.53
C ALA A 120 -16.23 -24.17 -34.57
N ALA A 121 -16.72 -23.34 -35.50
CA ALA A 121 -16.36 -21.93 -35.59
C ALA A 121 -16.73 -21.16 -34.32
N PHE A 122 -17.92 -21.41 -33.76
CA PHE A 122 -18.31 -20.82 -32.49
C PHE A 122 -17.38 -21.24 -31.34
N HIS A 123 -17.04 -22.53 -31.25
CA HIS A 123 -16.12 -23.02 -30.23
C HIS A 123 -14.75 -22.33 -30.31
N LEU A 124 -14.21 -22.14 -31.52
CA LEU A 124 -12.97 -21.39 -31.75
C LEU A 124 -13.07 -19.94 -31.27
N VAL A 125 -14.19 -19.26 -31.53
CA VAL A 125 -14.44 -17.90 -31.03
C VAL A 125 -14.43 -17.87 -29.51
N VAL A 126 -15.12 -18.79 -28.85
CA VAL A 126 -15.16 -18.86 -27.39
C VAL A 126 -13.76 -19.02 -26.81
N VAL A 127 -12.99 -19.99 -27.30
CA VAL A 127 -11.61 -20.23 -26.85
C VAL A 127 -10.76 -18.97 -27.02
N ARG A 128 -10.89 -18.28 -28.16
CA ARG A 128 -10.13 -17.04 -28.42
C ARG A 128 -10.51 -15.92 -27.47
N ILE A 129 -11.80 -15.67 -27.25
CA ILE A 129 -12.27 -14.62 -26.33
C ILE A 129 -11.81 -14.92 -24.90
N GLU A 130 -11.89 -16.19 -24.46
CA GLU A 130 -11.38 -16.59 -23.15
C GLU A 130 -9.88 -16.35 -23.00
N GLN A 131 -9.09 -16.70 -24.02
CA GLN A 131 -7.65 -16.45 -24.02
C GLN A 131 -7.36 -14.95 -23.96
N SER A 132 -7.99 -14.14 -24.81
CA SER A 132 -7.84 -12.68 -24.80
C SER A 132 -8.25 -12.07 -23.46
N ALA A 133 -9.33 -12.56 -22.83
CA ALA A 133 -9.76 -12.11 -21.52
C ALA A 133 -8.76 -12.49 -20.41
N LYS A 134 -8.17 -13.68 -20.46
CA LYS A 134 -7.10 -14.11 -19.53
C LYS A 134 -5.86 -13.23 -19.66
N TYR A 135 -5.40 -12.97 -20.89
CA TYR A 135 -4.26 -12.09 -21.15
C TYR A 135 -4.53 -10.66 -20.67
N GLY A 136 -5.71 -10.10 -20.97
CA GLY A 136 -6.09 -8.75 -20.52
C GLY A 136 -6.18 -8.61 -18.99
N ARG A 137 -6.64 -9.65 -18.28
CA ARG A 137 -6.63 -9.66 -16.80
C ARG A 137 -5.20 -9.73 -16.25
N ALA A 138 -4.33 -10.51 -16.86
CA ALA A 138 -2.93 -10.64 -16.44
C ALA A 138 -2.17 -9.31 -16.58
N THR A 139 -2.35 -8.60 -17.70
CA THR A 139 -1.69 -7.31 -17.94
C THR A 139 -2.16 -6.24 -16.95
N LEU A 140 -3.48 -6.13 -16.71
CA LEU A 140 -4.04 -5.23 -15.70
C LEU A 140 -3.53 -5.54 -14.29
N THR A 141 -3.40 -6.83 -13.96
CA THR A 141 -2.88 -7.27 -12.66
C THR A 141 -1.41 -6.89 -12.50
N LEU A 142 -0.59 -7.07 -13.55
CA LEU A 142 0.82 -6.70 -13.56
C LEU A 142 1.00 -5.19 -13.42
N GLU A 143 0.22 -4.40 -14.15
CA GLU A 143 0.24 -2.94 -14.03
C GLU A 143 -0.13 -2.49 -12.62
N LYS A 144 -1.19 -3.06 -12.04
CA LYS A 144 -1.59 -2.78 -10.66
C LYS A 144 -0.47 -3.14 -9.68
N LEU A 145 0.18 -4.28 -9.86
CA LEU A 145 1.28 -4.73 -9.00
C LEU A 145 2.49 -3.78 -9.09
N ASN A 146 2.86 -3.34 -10.29
CA ASN A 146 3.92 -2.35 -10.49
C ASN A 146 3.60 -1.02 -9.81
N ARG A 147 2.36 -0.54 -9.89
CA ARG A 147 1.91 0.66 -9.15
C ARG A 147 2.01 0.48 -7.64
N MET A 148 1.64 -0.69 -7.13
CA MET A 148 1.77 -1.00 -5.70
C MET A 148 3.22 -1.04 -5.25
N ILE A 149 4.13 -1.62 -6.05
CA ILE A 149 5.57 -1.65 -5.75
C ILE A 149 6.13 -0.22 -5.72
N ALA A 150 5.78 0.62 -6.69
CA ALA A 150 6.21 2.02 -6.72
C ALA A 150 5.71 2.80 -5.48
N ALA A 151 4.44 2.62 -5.10
CA ALA A 151 3.86 3.25 -3.92
C ALA A 151 4.52 2.76 -2.62
N ALA A 152 4.80 1.45 -2.51
CA ALA A 152 5.49 0.88 -1.36
C ALA A 152 6.92 1.42 -1.23
N LYS A 153 7.63 1.55 -2.36
CA LYS A 153 8.98 2.13 -2.39
C LYS A 153 8.97 3.60 -1.94
N ALA A 154 8.04 4.40 -2.45
CA ALA A 154 7.88 5.80 -2.03
C ALA A 154 7.59 5.91 -0.53
N LYS A 155 6.73 5.04 0.02
CA LYS A 155 6.44 4.97 1.46
C LYS A 155 7.67 4.60 2.28
N HIS A 156 8.49 3.66 1.80
CA HIS A 156 9.73 3.29 2.46
C HIS A 156 10.73 4.45 2.50
N GLU A 157 10.89 5.18 1.39
CA GLU A 157 11.75 6.38 1.33
C GLU A 157 11.25 7.47 2.29
N GLN A 158 9.93 7.69 2.34
CA GLN A 158 9.31 8.62 3.29
C GLN A 158 9.58 8.24 4.75
N LEU A 159 9.36 6.97 5.12
CA LEU A 159 9.63 6.48 6.48
C LEU A 159 11.11 6.57 6.83
N THR A 160 11.99 6.29 5.86
CA THR A 160 13.44 6.43 6.05
C THR A 160 13.83 7.89 6.31
N ALA A 161 13.25 8.84 5.57
CA ALA A 161 13.47 10.26 5.80
C ALA A 161 12.91 10.73 7.16
N GLN A 162 11.72 10.25 7.53
CA GLN A 162 11.11 10.53 8.83
C GLN A 162 11.95 10.01 9.99
N ASN A 163 12.42 8.76 9.90
CA ASN A 163 13.32 8.18 10.91
C ASN A 163 14.61 9.00 11.05
N LYS A 164 15.22 9.45 9.94
CA LYS A 164 16.40 10.33 9.99
C LYS A 164 16.10 11.67 10.67
N ALA A 165 14.93 12.25 10.43
CA ALA A 165 14.52 13.49 11.08
C ALA A 165 14.35 13.31 12.59
N VAL A 166 13.67 12.23 13.01
CA VAL A 166 13.49 11.89 14.43
C VAL A 166 14.83 11.63 15.11
N THR A 167 15.77 10.91 14.48
CA THR A 167 17.12 10.71 15.03
C THR A 167 17.85 12.04 15.25
N ARG A 168 17.71 13.01 14.33
CA ARG A 168 18.30 14.34 14.50
C ARG A 168 17.68 15.10 15.67
N GLU A 169 16.37 15.01 15.84
CA GLU A 169 15.65 15.64 16.94
C GLU A 169 16.08 15.06 18.29
N ILE A 170 16.17 13.73 18.41
CA ILE A 170 16.67 13.04 19.61
C ILE A 170 18.09 13.49 19.94
N ASN A 171 18.98 13.58 18.94
CA ASN A 171 20.36 14.03 19.16
C ASN A 171 20.41 15.48 19.64
N ALA A 172 19.62 16.38 19.06
CA ALA A 172 19.55 17.78 19.48
C ALA A 172 19.01 17.92 20.91
N GLN A 173 17.97 17.16 21.28
CA GLN A 173 17.45 17.13 22.64
C GLN A 173 18.47 16.57 23.64
N ASN A 174 19.24 15.55 23.26
CA ASN A 174 20.32 15.02 24.09
C ASN A 174 21.43 16.05 24.31
N GLU A 175 21.81 16.82 23.29
CA GLU A 175 22.78 17.92 23.43
C GLU A 175 22.26 19.01 24.38
N GLN A 176 21.00 19.42 24.24
CA GLN A 176 20.35 20.37 25.15
C GLN A 176 20.33 19.85 26.59
N LEU A 177 19.99 18.57 26.78
CA LEU A 177 19.97 17.93 28.09
C LEU A 177 21.37 17.93 28.73
N GLU A 178 22.43 17.68 27.95
CA GLU A 178 23.80 17.71 28.44
C GLU A 178 24.27 19.13 28.80
N ILE A 179 23.85 20.16 28.07
CA ILE A 179 24.11 21.56 28.43
C ILE A 179 23.40 21.90 29.74
N ALA A 180 22.11 21.61 29.85
CA ALA A 180 21.32 21.89 31.07
C ALA A 180 21.89 21.16 32.30
N LYS A 181 22.35 19.91 32.15
CA LYS A 181 23.04 19.18 33.24
C LYS A 181 24.33 19.87 33.68
N ARG A 182 25.12 20.41 32.73
CA ARG A 182 26.35 21.14 33.05
C ARG A 182 26.06 22.43 33.79
N GLU A 183 25.07 23.20 33.34
CA GLU A 183 24.60 24.43 34.00
C GLU A 183 24.10 24.15 35.42
N LEU A 184 23.27 23.11 35.58
CA LEU A 184 22.78 22.70 36.90
C LEU A 184 23.93 22.33 37.84
N LYS A 185 24.91 21.56 37.35
CA LYS A 185 26.09 21.17 38.14
C LYS A 185 26.96 22.37 38.52
N GLN A 186 27.07 23.37 37.66
CA GLN A 186 27.78 24.61 37.95
C GLN A 186 27.04 25.43 39.01
N ALA A 187 25.73 25.64 38.85
CA ALA A 187 24.90 26.35 39.82
C ALA A 187 24.93 25.66 41.19
N GLN A 188 24.95 24.33 41.25
CA GLN A 188 25.11 23.58 42.49
C GLN A 188 26.45 23.84 43.17
N ARG A 189 27.54 23.96 42.40
CA ARG A 189 28.88 24.29 42.95
C ARG A 189 28.93 25.71 43.47
N GLU A 190 28.41 26.68 42.71
CA GLU A 190 28.32 28.08 43.11
C GLU A 190 27.49 28.23 44.38
N ARG A 191 26.33 27.56 44.45
CA ARG A 191 25.51 27.52 45.66
C ARG A 191 26.25 26.91 46.86
N SER A 192 26.99 25.82 46.66
CA SER A 192 27.79 25.20 47.73
C SER A 192 28.92 26.12 48.22
N GLN A 193 29.53 26.89 47.30
CA GLN A 193 30.55 27.88 47.64
C GLN A 193 29.96 29.05 48.44
N LEU A 194 28.81 29.57 48.01
CA LEU A 194 28.10 30.64 48.72
C LEU A 194 27.64 30.19 50.11
N GLU A 195 27.11 28.97 50.25
CA GLU A 195 26.74 28.40 51.55
C GLU A 195 27.96 28.24 52.47
N GLN A 196 29.13 27.86 51.90
CA GLN A 196 30.37 27.77 52.65
C GLN A 196 30.91 29.15 53.08
N GLU A 197 30.85 30.15 52.19
CA GLU A 197 31.25 31.53 52.47
C GLU A 197 30.36 32.18 53.54
N GLN A 198 29.04 32.01 53.43
CA GLN A 198 28.08 32.44 54.46
C GLN A 198 28.39 31.79 55.82
N SER A 199 28.68 30.48 55.85
CA SER A 199 29.03 29.79 57.10
C SER A 199 30.34 30.30 57.74
N LEU A 200 31.30 30.73 56.92
CA LEU A 200 32.55 31.35 57.38
C LEU A 200 32.30 32.74 57.96
N ASP A 201 31.49 33.55 57.29
CA ASP A 201 31.12 34.89 57.74
C ASP A 201 30.31 34.84 59.05
N ASP A 202 29.35 33.92 59.16
CA ASP A 202 28.59 33.69 60.39
C ASP A 202 29.53 33.29 61.55
N ALA A 203 30.51 32.42 61.28
CA ALA A 203 31.50 32.00 62.28
C ALA A 203 32.41 33.15 62.73
N ILE A 204 32.83 34.03 61.81
CA ILE A 204 33.61 35.24 62.12
C ILE A 204 32.77 36.21 62.97
N THR A 205 31.51 36.41 62.59
CA THR A 205 30.57 37.31 63.30
C THR A 205 30.33 36.81 64.72
N ALA A 206 29.97 35.53 64.88
CA ALA A 206 29.79 34.92 66.21
C ALA A 206 31.07 34.97 67.07
N ARG A 207 32.26 34.84 66.46
CA ARG A 207 33.54 34.99 67.18
C ARG A 207 33.74 36.41 67.68
N ARG A 208 33.41 37.43 66.87
CA ARG A 208 33.53 38.84 67.23
C ARG A 208 32.54 39.22 68.33
N GLU A 209 31.31 38.72 68.29
CA GLU A 209 30.32 38.90 69.35
C GLU A 209 30.82 38.33 70.69
N ARG A 210 31.41 37.13 70.68
CA ARG A 210 32.04 36.54 71.89
C ARG A 210 33.22 37.36 72.39
N LEU A 211 34.08 37.84 71.50
CA LEU A 211 35.19 38.73 71.84
C LEU A 211 34.70 40.02 72.50
N GLN A 212 33.64 40.62 71.96
CA GLN A 212 33.04 41.85 72.48
C GLN A 212 32.37 41.62 73.85
N ALA A 213 31.71 40.47 74.04
CA ALA A 213 31.15 40.08 75.33
C ALA A 213 32.23 39.91 76.42
N LEU A 214 33.38 39.32 76.08
CA LEU A 214 34.53 39.17 76.98
C LEU A 214 35.19 40.51 77.33
N LEU A 215 35.23 41.46 76.40
CA LEU A 215 35.77 42.81 76.62
C LEU A 215 34.86 43.70 77.47
N ASN A 216 33.54 43.50 77.38
CA ASN A 216 32.55 44.26 78.13
C ASN A 216 32.34 43.75 79.56
N ASP A 217 33.00 42.65 79.96
CA ASP A 217 32.98 42.16 81.34
C ASP A 217 33.90 43.02 82.23
N PRO A 218 33.36 43.85 83.13
CA PRO A 218 34.13 44.82 83.91
C PRO A 218 35.03 44.16 84.97
N ALA A 219 34.99 42.84 85.14
CA ALA A 219 35.79 42.11 86.11
C ALA A 219 37.15 41.60 85.58
N THR A 220 37.45 41.75 84.28
CA THR A 220 38.59 41.02 83.67
C THR A 220 39.43 41.86 82.70
N THR A 221 40.62 42.31 83.11
CA THR A 221 41.65 42.84 82.20
C THR A 221 42.41 41.67 81.54
N MET A 222 41.76 40.99 80.60
CA MET A 222 42.40 39.89 79.87
C MET A 222 43.44 40.43 78.88
N THR A 223 44.65 39.87 78.91
CA THR A 223 45.68 40.13 77.90
C THR A 223 45.31 39.48 76.57
N GLN A 224 45.91 39.94 75.45
CA GLN A 224 45.64 39.37 74.11
C GLN A 224 45.92 37.87 74.02
N VAL A 225 46.82 37.35 74.86
CA VAL A 225 47.16 35.93 74.94
C VAL A 225 46.02 35.14 75.58
N GLU A 226 45.43 35.67 76.65
CA GLU A 226 44.32 35.05 77.37
C GLU A 226 43.01 35.08 76.55
N LEU A 227 42.77 36.16 75.80
CA LEU A 227 41.66 36.25 74.84
C LEU A 227 41.79 35.24 73.70
N ALA A 228 43.01 35.05 73.19
CA ALA A 228 43.30 34.06 72.15
C ALA A 228 43.05 32.63 72.66
N GLN A 229 43.45 32.34 73.90
CA GLN A 229 43.23 31.04 74.54
C GLN A 229 41.75 30.78 74.83
N ALA A 230 41.01 31.79 75.30
CA ALA A 230 39.57 31.68 75.59
C ALA A 230 38.71 31.46 74.32
N LEU A 231 39.09 32.09 73.20
CA LEU A 231 38.39 31.94 71.92
C LEU A 231 38.90 30.76 71.07
N GLY A 232 39.96 30.07 71.51
CA GLY A 232 40.56 28.95 70.78
C GLY A 232 41.16 29.33 69.42
N VAL A 233 41.62 30.58 69.27
CA VAL A 233 42.16 31.11 68.01
C VAL A 233 43.55 31.70 68.20
N SER A 234 44.25 31.97 67.09
CA SER A 234 45.60 32.54 67.15
C SER A 234 45.57 34.01 67.62
N ILE A 235 46.66 34.45 68.27
CA ILE A 235 46.82 35.84 68.73
C ILE A 235 46.70 36.84 67.58
N SER A 236 47.18 36.48 66.38
CA SER A 236 47.07 37.34 65.19
C SER A 236 45.62 37.51 64.71
N THR A 237 44.79 36.47 64.86
CA THR A 237 43.35 36.51 64.58
C THR A 237 42.63 37.44 65.54
N VAL A 238 42.91 37.35 66.85
CA VAL A 238 42.35 38.25 67.88
C VAL A 238 42.75 39.70 67.61
N ARG A 239 44.03 39.97 67.30
CA ARG A 239 44.51 41.31 66.97
C ARG A 239 43.77 41.92 65.78
N ARG A 240 43.50 41.13 64.74
CA ARG A 240 42.77 41.56 63.54
C ARG A 240 41.30 41.87 63.87
N ASP A 241 40.64 41.03 64.67
CA ASP A 241 39.25 41.25 65.07
C ASP A 241 39.09 42.46 66.01
N LEU A 242 40.05 42.69 66.92
CA LEU A 242 40.10 43.90 67.75
C LEU A 242 40.29 45.18 66.91
N GLN A 243 41.14 45.14 65.88
CA GLN A 243 41.30 46.26 64.95
C GLN A 243 40.00 46.58 64.20
N SER A 244 39.27 45.55 63.76
CA SER A 244 37.98 45.77 63.08
C SER A 244 36.92 46.37 64.00
N LEU A 245 36.86 45.96 65.28
CA LEU A 245 35.91 46.49 66.26
C LEU A 245 36.25 47.96 66.65
N ASN A 246 37.53 48.29 66.79
CA ASN A 246 37.97 49.66 67.08
C ASN A 246 37.78 50.62 65.89
N GLY A 247 37.90 50.13 64.65
CA GLY A 247 37.65 50.94 63.45
C GLY A 247 36.17 51.31 63.25
N GLN A 248 35.23 50.51 63.75
CA GLN A 248 33.80 50.81 63.73
C GLN A 248 33.35 51.81 64.82
N ALA A 249 34.17 52.04 65.84
CA ALA A 249 33.88 53.00 66.91
C ALA A 249 34.35 54.44 66.59
N ALA A 250 34.99 54.66 65.42
CA ALA A 250 35.62 55.93 65.04
C ALA A 250 34.99 56.63 63.82
N GLY A 251 33.82 56.17 63.36
CA GLY A 251 33.01 56.81 62.32
C GLY A 251 31.55 56.88 62.74
#